data_AF-A0A3E0ENT1-F1
#
_entry.id   AF-A0A3E0ENT1-F1
#
_cell.length_a   1.000
_cell.length_b   1.000
_cell.length_c   1.000
_cell.angle_alpha   90.00
_cell.angle_beta   90.00
_cell.angle_gamma   90.00
#
_symmetry.space_group_name_H-M   'P 1'
#
loop_
_entity.id
_entity.type
_entity.pdbx_description
1 polymer ?
#
loop_
_entity_poly.entity_id
_entity_poly.type
_entity_poly.pdbx_seq_one_letter_code
_entity_poly.pdbx_strand_id
1 'polypeptide(L)'
;MHEQFLNACDLMSVSERRIKEIRNKTYTSIEQGIKENKKKAEDKKHELEEVQQRLNAVEEKWFRDEINKDTYERWYSAYSDNILTLTSAIERLSINQGKAFDVLDSKLDLLGDIKHIYTESDILQKREFVNMVFDGNLYYEQGIYRTPTMLDIFSHNASKMEERSYLIYKKKRDNISVIPHSGR
;
A
#
# COMPACT_ATOMS: atom_id res chain seq x y z
N MET A 1 18.49 -18.53 24.61
CA MET A 1 18.38 -17.35 23.71
C MET A 1 17.60 -17.67 22.43
N HIS A 2 17.94 -18.72 21.67
CA HIS A 2 17.23 -19.07 20.43
C HIS A 2 15.75 -19.47 20.68
N GLU A 3 15.50 -20.39 21.61
CA GLU A 3 14.15 -20.87 21.94
C GLU A 3 13.21 -19.76 22.47
N GLN A 4 13.75 -18.84 23.28
CA GLN A 4 13.01 -17.69 23.80
C GLN A 4 12.45 -16.80 22.66
N PHE A 5 13.27 -16.52 21.64
CA PHE A 5 12.83 -15.75 20.47
C PHE A 5 11.85 -16.55 19.59
N LEU A 6 12.06 -17.86 19.43
CA LEU A 6 11.13 -18.72 18.70
C LEU A 6 9.75 -18.75 19.37
N ASN A 7 9.69 -18.72 20.70
CA ASN A 7 8.41 -18.65 21.43
C ASN A 7 7.77 -17.26 21.33
N ALA A 8 8.55 -16.19 21.18
CA ALA A 8 8.01 -14.90 20.78
C ALA A 8 7.43 -14.97 19.36
N CYS A 9 8.13 -15.61 18.41
CA CYS A 9 7.64 -15.83 17.04
C CYS A 9 6.32 -16.62 17.01
N ASP A 10 6.19 -17.64 17.84
CA ASP A 10 4.94 -18.38 17.99
C ASP A 10 3.76 -17.47 18.40
N LEU A 11 4.01 -16.56 19.34
CA LEU A 11 3.02 -15.57 19.77
C LEU A 11 2.80 -14.44 18.76
N MET A 12 3.69 -14.26 17.78
CA MET A 12 3.51 -13.35 16.64
C MET A 12 2.64 -13.95 15.53
N SER A 13 2.49 -15.28 15.48
CA SER A 13 1.64 -15.96 14.50
C SER A 13 0.19 -15.44 14.54
N VAL A 14 -0.32 -15.08 13.37
CA VAL A 14 -1.64 -14.47 13.20
C VAL A 14 -2.67 -15.59 13.06
N SER A 15 -3.77 -15.50 13.79
CA SER A 15 -4.82 -16.52 13.69
C SER A 15 -5.46 -16.56 12.29
N GLU A 16 -5.84 -17.75 11.84
CA GLU A 16 -6.59 -17.97 10.59
C GLU A 16 -7.80 -17.04 10.43
N ARG A 17 -8.51 -16.81 11.53
CA ARG A 17 -9.64 -15.87 11.55
C ARG A 17 -9.19 -14.46 11.16
N ARG A 18 -8.09 -13.96 11.73
CA ARG A 18 -7.58 -12.62 11.46
C ARG A 18 -6.96 -12.51 10.07
N ILE A 19 -6.31 -13.57 9.58
CA ILE A 19 -5.83 -13.67 8.19
C ILE A 19 -7.03 -13.54 7.23
N LYS A 20 -8.11 -14.28 7.48
CA LYS A 20 -9.34 -14.19 6.69
C LYS A 20 -9.99 -12.81 6.75
N GLU A 21 -9.99 -12.17 7.93
CA GLU A 21 -10.48 -10.79 8.07
C GLU A 21 -9.64 -9.79 7.25
N ILE A 22 -8.31 -9.94 7.23
CA ILE A 22 -7.41 -9.12 6.40
C ILE A 22 -7.71 -9.37 4.91
N ARG A 23 -7.76 -10.64 4.48
CA ARG A 23 -8.07 -11.04 3.11
C ARG A 23 -9.38 -10.41 2.63
N ASN A 24 -10.45 -10.53 3.40
CA ASN A 24 -11.76 -9.99 3.05
C ASN A 24 -11.75 -8.46 2.96
N LYS A 25 -11.15 -7.77 3.94
CA LYS A 25 -11.06 -6.30 3.93
C LYS A 25 -10.29 -5.79 2.72
N THR A 26 -9.17 -6.43 2.41
CA THR A 26 -8.34 -6.06 1.26
C THR A 26 -9.09 -6.31 -0.05
N TYR A 27 -9.76 -7.47 -0.20
CA TYR A 27 -10.57 -7.77 -1.38
C TYR A 27 -11.67 -6.73 -1.60
N THR A 28 -12.45 -6.40 -0.56
CA THR A 28 -13.50 -5.38 -0.64
C THR A 28 -12.93 -4.00 -1.01
N SER A 29 -11.80 -3.61 -0.43
CA SER A 29 -11.14 -2.34 -0.74
C SER A 29 -10.68 -2.27 -2.20
N ILE A 30 -10.16 -3.38 -2.75
CA ILE A 30 -9.71 -3.45 -4.14
C ILE A 30 -10.89 -3.44 -5.09
N GLU A 31 -11.93 -4.23 -4.80
CA GLU A 31 -13.16 -4.25 -5.60
C GLU A 31 -13.80 -2.86 -5.68
N GLN A 32 -13.84 -2.14 -4.55
CA GLN A 32 -14.29 -0.75 -4.51
C GLN A 32 -13.39 0.16 -5.36
N GLY A 33 -12.07 0.05 -5.22
CA GLY A 33 -11.11 0.82 -6.01
C GLY A 33 -11.23 0.57 -7.52
N ILE A 34 -11.43 -0.68 -7.93
CA ILE A 34 -11.68 -1.06 -9.34
C ILE A 34 -12.97 -0.41 -9.84
N LYS A 35 -14.04 -0.45 -9.05
CA LYS A 35 -15.33 0.17 -9.42
C LYS A 35 -15.20 1.68 -9.58
N GLU A 36 -14.51 2.34 -8.65
CA GLU A 36 -14.24 3.78 -8.71
C GLU A 36 -13.36 4.16 -9.90
N ASN A 37 -12.31 3.38 -10.17
CA ASN A 37 -11.43 3.61 -11.31
C ASN A 37 -12.16 3.41 -12.64
N LYS A 38 -13.05 2.40 -12.72
CA LYS A 38 -13.89 2.18 -13.90
C LYS A 38 -14.77 3.39 -14.17
N LYS A 39 -15.44 3.93 -13.15
CA LYS A 39 -16.26 5.15 -13.29
C LYS A 39 -15.42 6.34 -13.76
N LYS A 40 -14.25 6.58 -13.15
CA LYS A 40 -13.34 7.65 -13.56
C LYS A 40 -12.85 7.47 -15.00
N ALA A 41 -12.60 6.23 -15.42
CA ALA A 41 -12.18 5.93 -16.78
C ALA A 41 -13.33 6.19 -17.78
N GLU A 42 -14.57 5.88 -17.42
CA GLU A 42 -15.76 6.23 -18.22
C GLU A 42 -15.92 7.74 -18.37
N ASP A 43 -15.82 8.50 -17.28
CA ASP A 43 -15.87 9.97 -17.32
C ASP A 43 -14.76 10.55 -18.23
N LYS A 44 -13.53 10.03 -18.12
CA LYS A 44 -12.40 10.46 -18.96
C LYS A 44 -12.55 10.06 -20.43
N LYS A 45 -13.23 8.95 -20.74
CA LYS A 45 -13.57 8.58 -22.12
C LYS A 45 -14.55 9.57 -22.73
N HIS A 46 -15.55 10.01 -21.98
CA HIS A 46 -16.48 11.04 -22.45
C HIS A 46 -15.74 12.36 -22.73
N GLU A 47 -14.85 12.79 -21.82
CA GLU A 47 -14.00 13.97 -22.06
C GLU A 47 -13.12 13.82 -23.30
N LEU A 48 -12.57 12.63 -23.54
CA LEU A 48 -11.75 12.33 -24.72
C LEU A 48 -12.58 12.46 -26.01
N GLU A 49 -13.80 11.92 -26.02
CA GLU A 49 -14.72 12.04 -27.16
C GLU A 49 -15.05 13.50 -27.46
N GLU A 50 -15.32 14.32 -26.44
CA GLU A 50 -15.57 15.76 -26.62
C GLU A 50 -14.37 16.49 -27.23
N VAL A 51 -13.16 16.23 -26.72
CA VAL A 51 -11.93 16.87 -27.25
C VAL A 51 -11.68 16.43 -28.69
N GLN A 52 -11.91 15.16 -29.01
CA GLN A 52 -11.78 14.66 -30.37
C GLN A 52 -12.79 15.32 -31.32
N GLN A 53 -14.04 15.51 -30.89
CA GLN A 53 -15.04 16.23 -31.68
C GLN A 53 -14.63 17.69 -31.92
N ARG A 54 -14.05 18.37 -30.93
CA ARG A 54 -13.53 19.74 -31.09
C ARG A 54 -12.36 19.80 -32.05
N LEU A 55 -11.47 18.82 -32.02
CA LEU A 55 -10.37 18.71 -32.97
C LEU A 55 -10.89 18.53 -34.39
N ASN A 56 -11.83 17.60 -34.61
CA ASN A 56 -12.47 17.39 -35.90
C ASN A 56 -13.14 18.67 -36.43
N ALA A 57 -13.81 19.43 -35.56
CA ALA A 57 -14.43 20.71 -35.95
C ALA A 57 -13.39 21.77 -36.35
N VAL A 58 -12.20 21.79 -35.73
CA VAL A 58 -11.09 22.67 -36.13
C VAL A 58 -10.51 22.23 -37.48
N GLU A 59 -10.34 20.93 -37.69
CA GLU A 59 -9.88 20.37 -38.97
C GLU A 59 -10.85 20.70 -40.11
N GLU A 60 -12.16 20.54 -39.89
CA GLU A 60 -13.18 20.92 -40.86
C GLU A 60 -13.12 22.40 -41.23
N LYS A 61 -12.97 23.29 -40.24
CA LYS A 61 -12.84 24.74 -40.48
C LYS A 61 -11.56 25.07 -41.26
N TRP A 62 -10.48 24.35 -41.00
CA TRP A 62 -9.24 24.47 -41.75
C TRP A 62 -9.42 24.03 -43.21
N PHE A 63 -10.09 22.89 -43.45
CA PHE A 63 -10.38 22.42 -44.82
C PHE A 63 -11.31 23.35 -45.61
N ARG A 64 -12.15 24.12 -44.92
CA ARG A 64 -13.03 25.13 -45.53
C ARG A 64 -12.36 26.51 -45.70
N ASP A 65 -11.06 26.63 -45.42
CA ASP A 65 -10.31 27.90 -45.41
C ASP A 65 -10.94 28.97 -44.48
N GLU A 66 -11.69 28.56 -43.44
CA GLU A 66 -12.35 29.47 -42.49
C GLU A 66 -11.40 29.98 -41.40
N ILE A 67 -10.28 29.31 -41.18
CA ILE A 67 -9.25 29.67 -40.19
C ILE A 67 -7.88 29.68 -40.85
N ASN A 68 -6.96 30.49 -40.32
CA ASN A 68 -5.58 30.54 -40.82
C ASN A 68 -4.71 29.45 -40.17
N LYS A 69 -3.52 29.25 -40.77
CA LYS A 69 -2.58 28.21 -40.36
C LYS A 69 -2.15 28.32 -38.89
N ASP A 70 -1.82 29.53 -38.43
CA ASP A 70 -1.39 29.78 -37.05
C ASP A 70 -2.49 29.39 -36.03
N THR A 71 -3.74 29.74 -36.35
CA THR A 71 -4.91 29.38 -35.53
C THR A 71 -5.10 27.87 -35.51
N TYR A 72 -5.02 27.21 -36.67
CA TYR A 72 -5.11 25.76 -36.78
C TYR A 72 -4.03 25.07 -35.94
N GLU A 73 -2.76 25.40 -36.14
CA GLU A 73 -1.62 24.77 -35.47
C GLU A 73 -1.73 24.89 -33.94
N ARG A 74 -2.14 26.06 -33.44
CA ARG A 74 -2.34 26.30 -32.01
C ARG A 74 -3.42 25.39 -31.42
N TRP A 75 -4.60 25.32 -32.04
CA TRP A 75 -5.70 24.50 -31.52
C TRP A 75 -5.45 23.01 -31.71
N TYR A 76 -4.84 22.63 -32.84
CA TYR A 76 -4.41 21.25 -33.10
C TYR A 76 -3.47 20.78 -32.00
N SER A 77 -2.38 21.53 -31.73
CA SER A 77 -1.43 21.19 -30.67
C SER A 77 -2.11 21.04 -29.32
N ALA A 78 -2.95 22.01 -28.93
CA ALA A 78 -3.64 21.99 -27.64
C ALA A 78 -4.58 20.78 -27.48
N TYR A 79 -5.33 20.42 -28.53
CA TYR A 79 -6.22 19.26 -28.46
C TYR A 79 -5.46 17.94 -28.53
N SER A 80 -4.41 17.83 -29.35
CA SER A 80 -3.56 16.64 -29.40
C SER A 80 -2.89 16.36 -28.06
N ASP A 81 -2.39 17.38 -27.36
CA ASP A 81 -1.79 17.22 -26.02
C ASP A 81 -2.83 16.73 -24.99
N ASN A 82 -4.06 17.27 -25.07
CA ASN A 82 -5.16 16.84 -24.21
C ASN A 82 -5.57 15.38 -24.51
N ILE A 83 -5.66 14.99 -25.79
CA ILE A 83 -5.95 13.61 -26.20
C ILE A 83 -4.89 12.65 -25.66
N LEU A 84 -3.60 12.99 -25.78
CA LEU A 84 -2.50 12.19 -25.25
C LEU A 84 -2.62 12.02 -23.72
N THR A 85 -2.92 13.12 -23.02
CA THR A 85 -3.07 13.13 -21.56
C THR A 85 -4.25 12.29 -21.10
N LEU A 86 -5.40 12.42 -21.75
CA LEU A 86 -6.63 11.68 -21.45
C LEU A 86 -6.47 10.19 -21.73
N THR A 87 -5.89 9.83 -22.89
CA THR A 87 -5.57 8.44 -23.25
C THR A 87 -4.68 7.79 -22.19
N SER A 88 -3.59 8.46 -21.81
CA SER A 88 -2.66 7.98 -20.78
C SER A 88 -3.34 7.80 -19.41
N ALA A 89 -4.29 8.69 -19.07
CA ALA A 89 -5.06 8.58 -17.83
C ALA A 89 -6.01 7.37 -17.85
N ILE A 90 -6.70 7.14 -18.96
CA ILE A 90 -7.62 6.00 -19.15
C ILE A 90 -6.85 4.68 -19.04
N GLU A 91 -5.69 4.57 -19.70
CA GLU A 91 -4.83 3.38 -19.63
C GLU A 91 -4.43 3.08 -18.19
N ARG A 92 -3.94 4.09 -17.45
CA ARG A 92 -3.53 3.93 -16.05
C ARG A 92 -4.69 3.49 -15.15
N LEU A 93 -5.88 4.05 -15.35
CA LEU A 93 -7.09 3.68 -14.59
C LEU A 93 -7.58 2.27 -14.93
N SER A 94 -7.20 1.75 -16.11
CA SER A 94 -7.58 0.42 -16.59
C SER A 94 -6.59 -0.68 -16.19
N ILE A 95 -5.47 -0.33 -15.52
CA ILE A 95 -4.48 -1.31 -15.05
C ILE A 95 -5.13 -2.28 -14.05
N ASN A 96 -4.99 -3.57 -14.32
CA ASN A 96 -5.58 -4.64 -13.51
C ASN A 96 -4.86 -4.79 -12.17
N GLN A 97 -5.47 -4.28 -11.09
CA GLN A 97 -4.99 -4.42 -9.71
C GLN A 97 -5.09 -5.86 -9.17
N GLY A 98 -5.85 -6.75 -9.83
CA GLY A 98 -6.07 -8.13 -9.39
C GLY A 98 -4.78 -8.94 -9.30
N LYS A 99 -3.85 -8.79 -10.25
CA LYS A 99 -2.59 -9.57 -10.24
C LYS A 99 -1.73 -9.31 -9.01
N ALA A 100 -1.66 -8.07 -8.54
CA ALA A 100 -0.91 -7.73 -7.34
C ALA A 100 -1.58 -8.31 -6.08
N PHE A 101 -2.91 -8.36 -6.07
CA PHE A 101 -3.67 -8.99 -5.00
C PHE A 101 -3.47 -10.50 -4.97
N ASP A 102 -3.52 -11.18 -6.11
CA ASP A 102 -3.32 -12.64 -6.17
C ASP A 102 -1.96 -13.04 -5.57
N VAL A 103 -0.92 -12.24 -5.83
CA VAL A 103 0.40 -12.42 -5.23
C VAL A 103 0.34 -12.24 -3.71
N LEU A 104 -0.28 -11.15 -3.23
CA LEU A 104 -0.44 -10.90 -1.79
C LEU A 104 -1.22 -12.04 -1.11
N ASP A 105 -2.35 -12.44 -1.70
CA ASP A 105 -3.26 -13.45 -1.18
C ASP A 105 -2.57 -14.80 -1.01
N SER A 106 -1.72 -15.18 -1.98
CA SER A 106 -0.92 -16.41 -1.94
C SER A 106 0.12 -16.45 -0.81
N LYS A 107 0.40 -15.31 -0.17
CA LYS A 107 1.40 -15.17 0.89
C LYS A 107 0.79 -14.86 2.25
N LEU A 108 -0.49 -14.49 2.34
CA LEU A 108 -1.13 -14.14 3.62
C LEU A 108 -1.12 -15.30 4.62
N ASP A 109 -1.25 -16.54 4.14
CA ASP A 109 -1.27 -17.73 5.01
C ASP A 109 0.07 -17.96 5.72
N LEU A 110 1.18 -17.41 5.19
CA LEU A 110 2.48 -17.45 5.86
C LEU A 110 2.45 -16.71 7.20
N LEU A 111 1.56 -15.74 7.38
CA LEU A 111 1.42 -15.06 8.67
C LEU A 111 0.92 -15.98 9.79
N GLY A 112 0.39 -17.16 9.45
CA GLY A 112 -0.15 -18.14 10.38
C GLY A 112 0.90 -18.93 11.17
N ASP A 113 2.14 -18.99 10.68
CA ASP A 113 3.21 -19.75 11.35
C ASP A 113 4.58 -19.05 11.24
N ILE A 114 4.71 -17.96 11.99
CA ILE A 114 5.92 -17.15 12.01
C ILE A 114 7.11 -17.93 12.60
N LYS A 115 6.86 -18.83 13.56
CA LYS A 115 7.90 -19.67 14.16
C LYS A 115 8.49 -20.63 13.15
N HIS A 116 7.67 -21.33 12.37
CA HIS A 116 8.16 -22.23 11.33
C HIS A 116 8.94 -21.46 10.26
N ILE A 117 8.39 -20.36 9.76
CA ILE A 117 9.06 -19.52 8.74
C ILE A 117 10.42 -19.05 9.23
N TYR A 118 10.48 -18.52 10.45
CA TYR A 118 11.74 -18.05 11.02
C TYR A 118 12.72 -19.21 11.20
N THR A 119 12.27 -20.42 11.52
CA THR A 119 13.15 -21.58 11.70
C THR A 119 13.80 -22.01 10.39
N GLU A 120 12.99 -22.13 9.33
CA GLU A 120 13.42 -22.54 7.98
C GLU A 120 14.22 -21.47 7.23
N SER A 121 14.16 -20.21 7.67
CA SER A 121 14.87 -19.10 7.05
C SER A 121 16.39 -19.19 7.21
N ASP A 122 17.13 -18.75 6.19
CA ASP A 122 18.58 -18.57 6.27
C ASP A 122 18.98 -17.38 7.15
N ILE A 123 20.29 -17.19 7.37
CA ILE A 123 20.82 -16.15 8.25
C ILE A 123 20.47 -14.73 7.75
N LEU A 124 20.50 -14.49 6.44
CA LEU A 124 20.20 -13.19 5.86
C LEU A 124 18.71 -12.88 6.00
N GLN A 125 17.85 -13.86 5.70
CA GLN A 125 16.40 -13.76 5.85
C GLN A 125 15.99 -13.53 7.32
N LYS A 126 16.62 -14.22 8.27
CA LYS A 126 16.40 -14.01 9.71
C LYS A 126 16.74 -12.57 10.13
N ARG A 127 17.87 -12.05 9.64
CA ARG A 127 18.29 -10.66 9.91
C ARG A 127 17.31 -9.66 9.29
N GLU A 128 16.90 -9.86 8.05
CA GLU A 128 15.91 -9.01 7.38
C GLU A 128 14.57 -9.01 8.12
N PHE A 129 14.09 -10.18 8.52
CA PHE A 129 12.88 -10.32 9.32
C PHE A 129 12.96 -9.52 10.62
N VAL A 130 14.02 -9.73 11.41
CA VAL A 130 14.21 -9.01 12.68
C VAL A 130 14.26 -7.50 12.46
N ASN A 131 15.00 -7.04 11.44
CA ASN A 131 15.07 -5.62 11.11
C ASN A 131 13.72 -5.05 10.69
N MET A 132 12.95 -5.77 9.88
CA MET A 132 11.64 -5.33 9.41
C MET A 132 10.60 -5.30 10.52
N VAL A 133 10.56 -6.34 11.36
CA VAL A 133 9.56 -6.47 12.43
C VAL A 133 9.82 -5.47 13.55
N PHE A 134 11.08 -5.26 13.92
CA PHE A 134 11.47 -4.49 15.09
C PHE A 134 12.15 -3.16 14.76
N ASP A 135 12.20 -2.75 13.48
CA ASP A 135 12.88 -1.53 13.02
C ASP A 135 14.35 -1.45 13.49
N GLY A 136 15.02 -2.60 13.49
CA GLY A 136 16.41 -2.73 13.97
C GLY A 136 16.60 -2.52 15.49
N ASN A 137 15.54 -2.32 16.28
CA ASN A 137 15.64 -1.99 17.71
C ASN A 137 15.40 -3.20 18.64
N LEU A 138 15.65 -4.43 18.17
CA LEU A 138 15.63 -5.62 19.02
C LEU A 138 16.98 -5.80 19.71
N TYR A 139 16.99 -5.77 21.05
CA TYR A 139 18.20 -5.98 21.84
C TYR A 139 17.97 -6.99 22.96
N TYR A 140 19.06 -7.54 23.49
CA TYR A 140 19.04 -8.52 24.56
C TYR A 140 19.67 -7.94 25.82
N GLU A 141 18.91 -7.89 26.91
CA GLU A 141 19.36 -7.29 28.15
C GLU A 141 18.78 -8.05 29.34
N GLN A 142 19.61 -8.34 30.35
CA GLN A 142 19.19 -9.03 31.58
C GLN A 142 18.46 -10.37 31.31
N GLY A 143 18.93 -11.13 30.31
CA GLY A 143 18.38 -12.46 30.00
C GLY A 143 17.06 -12.45 29.20
N ILE A 144 16.64 -11.29 28.69
CA ILE A 144 15.38 -11.16 27.93
C ILE A 144 15.53 -10.25 26.72
N TYR A 145 14.79 -10.56 25.64
CA TYR A 145 14.68 -9.66 24.51
C TYR A 145 13.83 -8.44 24.85
N ARG A 146 14.21 -7.29 24.31
CA ARG A 146 13.51 -6.02 24.50
C ARG A 146 13.45 -5.26 23.18
N THR A 147 12.35 -4.56 22.96
CA THR A 147 12.21 -3.67 21.81
C THR A 147 11.26 -2.50 22.14
N PRO A 148 11.54 -1.28 21.64
CA PRO A 148 10.59 -0.18 21.65
C PRO A 148 9.64 -0.18 20.45
N THR A 149 9.92 -0.99 19.42
CA THR A 149 9.25 -0.98 18.12
C THR A 149 8.91 -2.40 17.69
N MET A 150 7.67 -2.61 17.24
CA MET A 150 7.21 -3.88 16.68
C MET A 150 6.06 -3.59 15.71
N LEU A 151 6.04 -4.26 14.56
CA LEU A 151 4.90 -4.17 13.63
C LEU A 151 3.58 -4.54 14.34
N ASP A 152 2.57 -3.70 14.19
CA ASP A 152 1.29 -3.82 14.91
C ASP A 152 0.55 -5.14 14.64
N ILE A 153 0.78 -5.78 13.48
CA ILE A 153 0.19 -7.09 13.17
C ILE A 153 0.73 -8.19 14.11
N PHE A 154 1.98 -8.07 14.55
CA PHE A 154 2.67 -9.03 15.41
C PHE A 154 2.56 -8.69 16.91
N SER A 155 2.06 -7.50 17.27
CA SER A 155 1.96 -7.06 18.66
C SER A 155 0.74 -7.58 19.43
N HIS A 156 -0.09 -8.41 18.82
CA HIS A 156 -1.41 -8.79 19.35
C HIS A 156 -1.37 -9.69 20.58
N ASN A 157 -0.24 -10.36 20.83
CA ASN A 157 0.03 -11.11 22.07
C ASN A 157 1.16 -10.49 22.89
N ALA A 158 1.50 -9.20 22.71
CA ALA A 158 2.62 -8.56 23.39
C ALA A 158 2.59 -8.77 24.91
N SER A 159 1.43 -8.58 25.57
CA SER A 159 1.30 -8.81 27.02
C SER A 159 1.67 -10.24 27.44
N LYS A 160 1.28 -11.26 26.64
CA LYS A 160 1.65 -12.66 26.92
C LYS A 160 3.14 -12.92 26.70
N MET A 161 3.76 -12.22 25.74
CA MET A 161 5.22 -12.30 25.53
C MET A 161 5.97 -11.76 26.75
N GLU A 162 5.45 -10.69 27.37
CA GLU A 162 6.03 -10.12 28.60
C GLU A 162 5.81 -11.04 29.80
N GLU A 163 4.59 -11.51 30.03
CA GLU A 163 4.23 -12.42 31.12
C GLU A 163 5.08 -13.71 31.10
N ARG A 164 5.34 -14.25 29.91
CA ARG A 164 6.15 -15.47 29.71
C ARG A 164 7.65 -15.19 29.60
N SER A 165 8.07 -13.94 29.76
CA SER A 165 9.48 -13.53 29.68
C SER A 165 10.15 -13.88 28.34
N TYR A 166 9.41 -13.79 27.23
CA TYR A 166 9.95 -14.03 25.88
C TYR A 166 10.46 -12.76 25.21
N LEU A 167 9.70 -11.67 25.31
CA LEU A 167 10.01 -10.37 24.73
C LEU A 167 9.31 -9.28 25.53
N ILE A 168 10.02 -8.21 25.87
CA ILE A 168 9.46 -6.99 26.46
C ILE A 168 9.23 -5.96 25.35
N TYR A 169 7.98 -5.53 25.19
CA TYR A 169 7.60 -4.52 24.20
C TYR A 169 7.13 -3.24 24.90
N LYS A 170 8.07 -2.31 25.08
CA LYS A 170 7.79 -0.98 25.64
C LYS A 170 7.68 0.03 24.52
N LYS A 171 6.50 0.11 23.88
CA LYS A 171 6.20 1.10 22.85
C LYS A 171 6.67 2.48 23.34
N LYS A 172 7.63 3.10 22.63
CA LYS A 172 7.95 4.51 22.88
C LYS A 172 6.62 5.25 22.71
N ARG A 173 6.13 5.89 23.78
CA ARG A 173 5.03 6.83 23.64
C ARG A 173 5.52 7.86 22.64
N ASP A 174 4.84 8.02 21.52
CA ASP A 174 4.92 9.26 20.78
C ASP A 174 4.73 10.35 21.83
N ASN A 175 5.73 11.21 21.99
CA ASN A 175 5.58 12.40 22.81
C ASN A 175 4.35 13.11 22.23
N ILE A 176 3.20 12.93 22.89
CA ILE A 176 2.09 13.87 22.78
C ILE A 176 2.76 15.17 23.15
N SER A 177 3.06 15.98 22.14
CA SER A 177 3.41 17.37 22.30
C SER A 177 2.21 17.98 23.00
N VAL A 178 2.23 17.92 24.33
CA VAL A 178 1.43 18.74 25.21
C VAL A 178 1.85 20.15 24.84
N ILE A 179 1.10 20.76 23.92
CA ILE A 179 1.19 22.18 23.65
C ILE A 179 0.92 22.84 25.00
N PRO A 180 1.90 23.50 25.65
CA PRO A 180 1.62 24.21 26.87
C PRO A 180 0.68 25.35 26.49
N HIS A 181 -0.55 25.31 27.01
CA HIS A 181 -1.39 26.49 27.06
C HIS A 181 -0.74 27.46 28.06
N SER A 182 0.14 28.32 27.55
CA SER A 182 0.46 29.62 28.14
C SER A 182 -0.16 30.65 27.19
N GLY A 183 -1.17 31.44 27.51
CA GLY A 183 -1.51 32.01 28.82
C GLY A 183 -1.06 33.46 28.87
N ARG A 184 -1.71 34.33 28.07
CA ARG A 184 -2.14 35.72 28.37
C ARG A 184 -2.61 36.43 27.11
#